data_AF-A0A2M6WP99-F1
#
_entry.id   AF-A0A2M6WP99-F1
#
_cell.length_a   1.000
_cell.length_b   1.000
_cell.length_c   1.000
_cell.angle_alpha   90.00
_cell.angle_beta   90.00
_cell.angle_gamma   90.00
#
_symmetry.space_group_name_H-M   'P 1'
#
loop_
_entity.id
_entity.type
_entity.pdbx_description
1 polymer ?
#
loop_
_entity_poly.entity_id
_entity_poly.type
_entity_poly.pdbx_seq_one_letter_code
_entity_poly.pdbx_strand_id
1 'polypeptide(L)'
;MGVDIFKKILYNSSMMVQKILSKFKLIFIPCKENRYRPKVLDTKFLLYYLIFLFTLKILIIPFIIYFPKSIFFAEITNNAIIEFTNQERQLTGLSFLKENPVLDQAAYLKAQDILEKSYFSHKSPEGISPWYWFKKAGYDYKFAGENLAIGFLDSEEVINAWYDSPS
;
A
#
# COMPACT_ATOMS: atom_id res chain seq x y z
N MET A 1 0.78 58.69 11.34
CA MET A 1 -0.43 57.86 11.49
C MET A 1 -0.20 56.37 11.17
N GLY A 2 0.56 56.01 10.12
CA GLY A 2 0.78 54.59 9.74
C GLY A 2 1.71 53.78 10.66
N VAL A 3 2.71 54.39 11.30
CA VAL A 3 3.70 53.69 12.15
C VAL A 3 3.09 53.15 13.44
N ASP A 4 2.10 53.85 14.02
CA ASP A 4 1.43 53.42 15.25
C ASP A 4 0.47 52.25 15.03
N ILE A 5 -0.15 52.19 13.84
CA ILE A 5 -1.01 51.07 13.43
C ILE A 5 -0.17 49.80 13.30
N PHE A 6 1.00 49.88 12.67
CA PHE A 6 1.88 48.73 12.48
C PHE A 6 2.45 48.18 13.80
N LYS A 7 2.86 49.06 14.72
CA LYS A 7 3.30 48.67 16.08
C LYS A 7 2.18 47.98 16.87
N LYS A 8 0.94 48.46 16.75
CA LYS A 8 -0.24 47.86 17.41
C LYS A 8 -0.57 46.47 16.86
N ILE A 9 -0.44 46.26 15.55
CA ILE A 9 -0.64 44.95 14.91
C ILE A 9 0.43 43.94 15.38
N LEU A 10 1.70 44.33 15.40
CA LEU A 10 2.79 43.47 15.87
C LEU A 10 2.65 43.11 17.36
N TYR A 11 2.27 44.07 18.20
CA TYR A 11 2.01 43.84 19.62
C TYR A 11 0.85 42.87 19.87
N ASN A 12 -0.26 43.06 19.14
CA ASN A 12 -1.42 42.17 19.25
C ASN A 12 -1.12 40.75 18.76
N SER A 13 -0.34 40.61 17.68
CA SER A 13 0.14 39.33 17.17
C SER A 13 1.03 38.61 18.20
N SER A 14 1.99 39.33 18.79
CA SER A 14 2.86 38.80 19.86
C SER A 14 2.07 38.31 21.07
N MET A 15 1.09 39.09 21.54
CA MET A 15 0.20 38.66 22.63
C MET A 15 -0.64 37.43 22.27
N MET A 16 -1.13 37.34 21.02
CA MET A 16 -1.90 36.18 20.56
C MET A 16 -1.05 34.92 20.55
N VAL A 17 0.18 35.00 20.04
CA VAL A 17 1.16 33.90 20.05
C VAL A 17 1.47 33.45 21.47
N GLN A 18 1.72 34.39 22.40
CA GLN A 18 1.96 34.05 23.81
C GLN A 18 0.75 33.40 24.50
N LYS A 19 -0.47 33.81 24.16
CA LYS A 19 -1.71 33.17 24.65
C LYS A 19 -1.86 31.74 24.11
N ILE A 20 -1.48 31.50 22.87
CA ILE A 20 -1.50 30.16 22.27
C ILE A 20 -0.44 29.27 22.95
N LEU A 21 0.80 29.75 23.06
CA LEU A 21 1.91 29.02 23.69
C LEU A 21 1.62 28.67 25.15
N SER A 22 1.02 29.59 25.91
CA SER A 22 0.63 29.31 27.31
C SER A 22 -0.48 28.26 27.41
N LYS A 23 -1.46 28.26 26.50
CA LYS A 23 -2.46 27.19 26.41
C LYS A 23 -1.83 25.84 26.04
N PHE A 24 -0.94 25.80 25.05
CA PHE A 24 -0.20 24.59 24.68
C PHE A 24 0.59 24.03 25.86
N LYS A 25 1.32 24.88 26.59
CA LYS A 25 2.07 24.50 27.78
C LYS A 25 1.16 23.83 28.82
N LEU A 26 0.00 24.41 29.11
CA LEU A 26 -0.95 23.84 30.07
C LEU A 26 -1.53 22.48 29.64
N ILE A 27 -1.65 22.25 28.33
CA ILE A 27 -2.23 21.01 27.78
C ILE A 27 -1.21 19.87 27.80
N PHE A 28 0.03 20.12 27.38
CA PHE A 28 1.02 19.06 27.12
C PHE A 28 2.15 18.97 28.16
N ILE A 29 2.51 20.07 28.83
CA ILE A 29 3.71 20.14 29.68
C ILE A 29 3.32 20.14 31.15
N PRO A 30 3.85 19.24 31.98
CA PRO A 30 3.67 19.31 33.44
C PRO A 30 4.30 20.60 33.97
N CYS A 31 3.50 21.47 34.59
CA CYS A 31 3.98 22.72 35.18
C CYS A 31 3.17 23.09 36.42
N LYS A 32 3.68 24.06 37.19
CA LYS A 32 3.03 24.49 38.45
C LYS A 32 1.58 24.92 38.23
N GLU A 33 1.31 25.57 37.11
CA GLU A 33 -0.01 26.09 36.73
C GLU A 33 -1.04 24.99 36.41
N ASN A 34 -0.61 23.80 35.98
CA ASN A 34 -1.48 22.63 35.84
C ASN A 34 -1.27 21.58 36.95
N ARG A 35 -0.66 21.98 38.08
CA ARG A 35 -0.34 21.10 39.22
C ARG A 35 0.44 19.85 38.80
N TYR A 36 1.34 20.01 37.82
CA TYR A 36 2.12 18.94 37.20
C TYR A 36 1.26 17.81 36.59
N ARG A 37 0.01 18.11 36.21
CA ARG A 37 -0.92 17.19 35.55
C ARG A 37 -1.36 17.79 34.21
N PRO A 38 -0.70 17.41 33.09
CA PRO A 38 -1.09 17.84 31.76
C PRO A 38 -2.54 17.50 31.45
N LYS A 39 -3.29 18.44 30.84
CA LYS A 39 -4.70 18.20 30.49
C LYS A 39 -4.89 17.11 29.43
N VAL A 40 -3.88 16.84 28.60
CA VAL A 40 -3.92 15.77 27.59
C VAL A 40 -4.00 14.37 28.22
N LEU A 41 -3.56 14.22 29.47
CA LEU A 41 -3.61 12.97 30.23
C LEU A 41 -4.83 12.88 31.16
N ASP A 42 -5.72 13.87 31.13
CA ASP A 42 -6.97 13.83 31.88
C ASP A 42 -7.88 12.74 31.30
N THR A 43 -8.47 11.90 32.15
CA THR A 43 -9.35 10.80 31.76
C THR A 43 -10.49 11.27 30.85
N LYS A 44 -11.04 12.47 31.09
CA LYS A 44 -12.10 13.02 30.23
C LYS A 44 -11.57 13.33 28.83
N PHE A 45 -10.38 13.94 28.74
CA PHE A 45 -9.75 14.25 27.47
C PHE A 45 -9.43 12.97 26.69
N LEU A 46 -8.84 11.98 27.35
CA LEU A 46 -8.55 10.68 26.75
C LEU A 46 -9.81 9.98 26.25
N LEU A 47 -10.91 10.02 27.01
CA LEU A 47 -12.19 9.47 26.57
C LEU A 47 -12.71 10.16 25.31
N TYR A 48 -12.72 11.50 25.27
CA TYR A 48 -13.12 12.23 24.07
C TYR A 48 -12.21 11.95 22.88
N TYR A 49 -10.90 11.82 23.12
CA TYR A 49 -9.93 11.49 22.08
C TYR A 49 -10.16 10.10 21.50
N LEU A 50 -10.45 9.09 22.33
CA LEU A 50 -10.78 7.73 21.88
C LEU A 50 -12.09 7.70 21.09
N ILE A 51 -13.14 8.38 21.56
CA ILE A 51 -14.40 8.52 20.83
C ILE A 51 -14.15 9.19 19.49
N PHE A 52 -13.36 10.26 19.46
CA PHE A 52 -12.98 10.94 18.23
C PHE A 52 -12.27 10.00 17.25
N LEU A 53 -11.24 9.27 17.69
CA LEU A 53 -10.54 8.30 16.83
C LEU A 53 -11.46 7.20 16.30
N PHE A 54 -12.37 6.69 17.14
CA PHE A 54 -13.34 5.68 16.75
C PHE A 54 -14.33 6.21 15.72
N THR A 55 -14.91 7.39 15.95
CA THR A 55 -15.81 8.05 14.99
C THR A 55 -15.10 8.37 13.68
N LEU A 56 -13.86 8.87 13.74
CA LEU A 56 -13.04 9.13 12.56
C LEU A 56 -12.80 7.85 11.77
N LYS A 57 -12.47 6.73 12.44
CA LYS A 57 -12.33 5.41 11.78
C LYS A 57 -13.63 4.99 11.10
N ILE A 58 -14.77 5.09 11.78
CA ILE A 58 -16.08 4.75 11.21
C ILE A 58 -16.39 5.58 9.97
N LEU A 59 -15.99 6.85 9.94
CA LEU A 59 -16.19 7.71 8.78
C LEU A 59 -15.23 7.39 7.63
N ILE A 60 -14.00 6.97 7.92
CA ILE A 60 -12.98 6.65 6.92
C ILE A 60 -13.20 5.26 6.28
N ILE A 61 -13.65 4.26 7.04
CA ILE A 61 -13.85 2.88 6.54
C ILE A 61 -14.73 2.81 5.27
N PRO A 62 -15.93 3.41 5.21
CA PRO A 62 -16.74 3.37 3.99
C PRO A 62 -16.04 4.13 2.86
N PHE A 63 -15.31 5.21 3.16
CA PHE A 63 -14.51 5.89 2.14
C PHE A 63 -13.49 4.91 1.54
N ILE A 64 -12.73 4.15 2.34
CA ILE A 64 -11.78 3.16 1.80
C ILE A 64 -12.46 2.07 0.95
N ILE A 65 -13.63 1.58 1.37
CA ILE A 65 -14.35 0.51 0.66
C ILE A 65 -14.93 0.99 -0.67
N TYR A 66 -15.51 2.19 -0.70
CA TYR A 66 -16.18 2.74 -1.87
C TYR A 66 -15.27 3.60 -2.76
N PHE A 67 -14.09 4.01 -2.26
CA PHE A 67 -13.11 4.72 -3.07
C PHE A 67 -12.45 3.72 -4.03
N PRO A 68 -12.39 4.03 -5.33
CA PRO A 68 -11.82 3.11 -6.30
C PRO A 68 -10.37 2.82 -5.95
N LYS A 69 -10.03 1.53 -5.79
CA LYS A 69 -8.63 1.09 -5.80
C LYS A 69 -8.04 1.62 -7.11
N SER A 70 -7.00 2.44 -7.02
CA SER A 70 -6.36 3.04 -8.20
C SER A 70 -5.04 2.35 -8.48
N ILE A 71 -4.57 2.42 -9.72
CA ILE A 71 -3.26 1.88 -10.14
C ILE A 71 -2.11 2.42 -9.27
N PHE A 72 -2.26 3.60 -8.66
CA PHE A 72 -1.27 4.16 -7.72
C PHE A 72 -1.09 3.34 -6.44
N PHE A 73 -2.04 2.48 -6.10
CA PHE A 73 -1.98 1.58 -4.93
C PHE A 73 -1.90 0.11 -5.36
N ALA A 74 -1.51 -0.18 -6.60
CA ALA A 74 -1.37 -1.57 -7.04
C ALA A 74 -0.22 -2.25 -6.29
N GLU A 75 -0.52 -3.33 -5.58
CA GLU A 75 0.45 -4.10 -4.79
C GLU A 75 0.58 -5.52 -5.37
N ILE A 76 1.09 -5.59 -6.59
CA ILE A 76 1.46 -6.85 -7.23
C ILE A 76 2.95 -7.08 -7.00
N THR A 77 3.29 -8.03 -6.13
CA THR A 77 4.69 -8.35 -5.79
C THR A 77 4.97 -9.83 -6.00
N ASN A 78 6.18 -10.16 -6.47
CA ASN A 78 6.59 -11.55 -6.67
C ASN A 78 6.45 -12.39 -5.41
N ASN A 79 6.86 -11.85 -4.26
CA ASN A 79 6.77 -12.52 -2.97
C ASN A 79 5.33 -12.88 -2.61
N ALA A 80 4.39 -11.93 -2.74
CA ALA A 80 2.98 -12.18 -2.43
C ALA A 80 2.37 -13.22 -3.39
N ILE A 81 2.67 -13.13 -4.68
CA ILE A 81 2.22 -14.13 -5.67
C ILE A 81 2.70 -15.54 -5.31
N ILE A 82 3.97 -15.69 -4.94
CA ILE A 82 4.54 -16.99 -4.55
C ILE A 82 3.95 -17.49 -3.24
N GLU A 83 3.77 -16.60 -2.26
CA GLU A 83 3.16 -16.93 -0.97
C GLU A 83 1.74 -17.44 -1.14
N PHE A 84 0.86 -16.66 -1.79
CA PHE A 84 -0.52 -17.04 -2.03
C PHE A 84 -0.65 -18.29 -2.91
N THR A 85 0.17 -18.43 -3.96
CA THR A 85 0.24 -19.66 -4.75
C THR A 85 0.56 -20.87 -3.86
N ASN A 86 1.51 -20.71 -2.94
CA ASN A 86 1.89 -21.79 -2.04
C ASN A 86 0.81 -22.11 -1.00
N GLN A 87 0.05 -21.12 -0.53
CA GLN A 87 -1.12 -21.34 0.33
C GLN A 87 -2.15 -22.23 -0.38
N GLU A 88 -2.51 -21.92 -1.62
CA GLU A 88 -3.42 -22.75 -2.43
C GLU A 88 -2.89 -24.18 -2.67
N ARG A 89 -1.57 -24.29 -2.91
CA ARG A 89 -0.91 -25.58 -3.05
C ARG A 89 -0.98 -26.40 -1.76
N GLN A 90 -0.79 -25.78 -0.60
CA GLN A 90 -0.93 -26.49 0.67
C GLN A 90 -2.36 -26.97 0.92
N LEU A 91 -3.36 -26.15 0.61
CA LEU A 91 -4.78 -26.51 0.74
C LEU A 91 -5.13 -27.74 -0.11
N THR A 92 -4.45 -27.92 -1.23
CA THR A 92 -4.59 -29.07 -2.14
C THR A 92 -3.59 -30.20 -1.89
N GLY A 93 -2.80 -30.13 -0.81
CA GLY A 93 -1.84 -31.17 -0.43
C GLY A 93 -0.58 -31.25 -1.31
N LEU A 94 -0.31 -30.22 -2.11
CA LEU A 94 0.87 -30.11 -2.96
C LEU A 94 2.06 -29.49 -2.21
N SER A 95 3.27 -29.87 -2.62
CA SER A 95 4.51 -29.31 -2.05
C SER A 95 4.72 -27.84 -2.42
N PHE A 96 5.38 -27.09 -1.55
CA PHE A 96 5.76 -25.70 -1.80
C PHE A 96 6.65 -25.55 -3.04
N LEU A 97 6.40 -24.50 -3.80
CA LEU A 97 7.30 -23.94 -4.78
C LEU A 97 8.28 -22.99 -4.10
N LYS A 98 9.47 -22.86 -4.69
CA LYS A 98 10.48 -21.88 -4.31
C LYS A 98 10.70 -20.92 -5.47
N GLU A 99 10.94 -19.66 -5.14
CA GLU A 99 11.37 -18.65 -6.11
C GLU A 99 12.65 -19.11 -6.83
N ASN A 100 12.76 -18.77 -8.10
CA ASN A 100 13.94 -19.05 -8.91
C ASN A 100 14.32 -17.81 -9.72
N PRO A 101 15.48 -17.18 -9.45
CA PRO A 101 15.90 -15.97 -10.16
C PRO A 101 16.01 -16.11 -11.68
N VAL A 102 16.27 -17.33 -12.18
CA VAL A 102 16.34 -17.61 -13.62
C VAL A 102 14.95 -17.57 -14.24
N LEU A 103 13.93 -18.08 -13.53
CA LEU A 103 12.53 -17.98 -13.97
C LEU A 103 12.01 -16.55 -13.88
N ASP A 104 12.44 -15.78 -12.88
CA ASP A 104 12.08 -14.36 -12.77
C ASP A 104 12.62 -13.58 -13.99
N GLN A 105 13.86 -13.87 -14.40
CA GLN A 105 14.43 -13.29 -15.61
C GLN A 105 13.66 -13.71 -16.88
N ALA A 106 13.24 -14.98 -16.99
CA ALA A 106 12.44 -15.45 -18.11
C ALA A 106 11.08 -14.74 -18.17
N ALA A 107 10.39 -14.61 -17.03
CA ALA A 107 9.12 -13.91 -16.91
C ALA A 107 9.25 -12.42 -17.27
N TYR A 108 10.33 -11.77 -16.80
CA TYR A 108 10.63 -10.38 -17.14
C TYR A 108 10.81 -10.19 -18.65
N LEU A 109 11.61 -11.05 -19.31
CA LEU A 109 11.82 -10.98 -20.76
C LEU A 109 10.51 -11.19 -21.55
N LYS A 110 9.67 -12.15 -21.12
CA LYS A 110 8.34 -12.38 -21.71
C LYS A 110 7.44 -11.15 -21.55
N ALA A 111 7.43 -10.54 -20.37
CA ALA A 111 6.62 -9.34 -20.10
C ALA A 111 7.09 -8.14 -20.96
N GLN A 112 8.40 -7.98 -21.15
CA GLN A 112 8.93 -6.96 -22.07
C GLN A 112 8.44 -7.17 -23.50
N ASP A 113 8.51 -8.41 -24.01
CA ASP A 113 8.04 -8.72 -25.37
C ASP A 113 6.53 -8.48 -25.54
N ILE A 114 5.71 -8.85 -24.55
CA ILE A 114 4.27 -8.53 -24.46
C ILE A 114 4.03 -7.03 -24.61
N LEU A 115 4.78 -6.21 -23.87
CA LEU A 115 4.65 -4.75 -23.87
C LEU A 115 5.12 -4.13 -25.19
N GLU A 116 6.31 -4.50 -25.65
CA GLU A 116 6.92 -3.96 -26.87
C GLU A 116 6.08 -4.23 -28.12
N LYS A 117 5.44 -5.41 -28.18
CA LYS A 117 4.61 -5.83 -29.32
C LYS A 117 3.12 -5.68 -29.07
N SER A 118 2.72 -5.14 -27.92
CA SER A 118 1.34 -4.80 -27.58
C SER A 118 0.36 -5.98 -27.74
N TYR A 119 0.71 -7.13 -27.17
CA TYR A 119 -0.12 -8.33 -27.21
C TYR A 119 -0.26 -8.96 -25.82
N PHE A 120 -1.33 -9.70 -25.58
CA PHE A 120 -1.52 -10.46 -24.34
C PHE A 120 -1.92 -11.90 -24.69
N SER A 121 -0.91 -12.78 -24.82
CA SER A 121 -1.07 -14.17 -25.22
C SER A 121 0.17 -14.99 -24.83
N HIS A 122 0.01 -16.30 -24.66
CA HIS A 122 1.14 -17.22 -24.47
C HIS A 122 2.10 -17.19 -25.67
N LYS A 123 1.56 -17.16 -26.89
CA LYS A 123 2.36 -17.07 -28.11
C LYS A 123 2.45 -15.63 -28.58
N SER A 124 3.65 -15.19 -28.95
CA SER A 124 3.83 -13.89 -29.59
C SER A 124 3.14 -13.84 -30.96
N PRO A 125 2.88 -12.64 -31.53
CA PRO A 125 2.40 -12.50 -32.90
C PRO A 125 3.29 -13.18 -33.95
N GLU A 126 4.59 -13.33 -33.65
CA GLU A 126 5.56 -14.04 -34.49
C GLU A 126 5.63 -15.56 -34.19
N GLY A 127 4.74 -16.06 -33.33
CA GLY A 127 4.65 -17.49 -33.00
C GLY A 127 5.65 -17.97 -31.96
N ILE A 128 6.37 -17.07 -31.26
CA ILE A 128 7.31 -17.44 -30.21
C ILE A 128 6.53 -18.01 -29.02
N SER A 129 6.88 -19.22 -28.58
CA SER A 129 6.25 -19.87 -27.43
C SER A 129 6.83 -19.38 -26.10
N PRO A 130 6.12 -19.55 -24.97
CA PRO A 130 6.62 -19.20 -23.63
C PRO A 130 7.99 -19.81 -23.31
N TRP A 131 8.21 -21.05 -23.77
CA TRP A 131 9.41 -21.84 -23.53
C TRP A 131 10.69 -21.25 -24.11
N TYR A 132 10.55 -20.39 -25.13
CA TYR A 132 11.68 -19.65 -25.68
C TYR A 132 12.38 -18.81 -24.60
N TRP A 133 11.61 -18.18 -23.70
CA TRP A 133 12.14 -17.32 -22.64
C TRP A 133 12.86 -18.11 -21.56
N PHE A 134 12.39 -19.32 -21.25
CA PHE A 134 13.05 -20.23 -20.32
C PHE A 134 14.44 -20.60 -20.87
N LYS A 135 14.50 -21.01 -22.14
CA LYS A 135 15.76 -21.30 -22.82
C LYS A 135 16.68 -20.08 -22.89
N LYS A 136 16.12 -18.90 -23.17
CA LYS A 136 16.89 -17.64 -23.27
C LYS A 136 17.48 -17.21 -21.92
N ALA A 137 16.77 -17.46 -20.82
CA ALA A 137 17.27 -17.25 -19.47
C ALA A 137 18.22 -18.36 -18.99
N GLY A 138 18.27 -19.50 -19.67
CA GLY A 138 19.10 -20.65 -19.29
C GLY A 138 18.45 -21.58 -18.27
N TYR A 139 17.11 -21.62 -18.23
CA TYR A 139 16.36 -22.53 -17.37
C TYR A 139 16.04 -23.86 -18.07
N ASP A 140 16.60 -24.94 -17.55
CA ASP A 140 16.29 -26.30 -17.98
C ASP A 140 15.10 -26.87 -17.21
N TYR A 141 14.18 -27.52 -17.93
CA TYR A 141 12.95 -28.05 -17.34
C TYR A 141 12.54 -29.37 -17.98
N LYS A 142 11.77 -30.18 -17.22
CA LYS A 142 11.07 -31.37 -17.74
C LYS A 142 9.63 -31.05 -18.10
N PHE A 143 8.97 -30.27 -17.24
CA PHE A 143 7.62 -29.76 -17.41
C PHE A 143 7.63 -28.28 -17.01
N ALA A 144 6.79 -27.49 -17.68
CA ALA A 144 6.67 -26.07 -17.42
C ALA A 144 5.23 -25.61 -17.70
N GLY A 145 4.84 -24.53 -17.03
CA GLY A 145 3.57 -23.84 -17.20
C GLY A 145 3.79 -22.34 -17.19
N GLU A 146 2.87 -21.59 -17.77
CA GLU A 146 2.85 -20.12 -17.75
C GLU A 146 1.43 -19.67 -17.43
N ASN A 147 1.28 -18.80 -16.43
CA ASN A 147 0.05 -18.06 -16.18
C ASN A 147 0.29 -16.59 -16.50
N LEU A 148 -0.68 -15.94 -17.15
CA LEU A 148 -0.62 -14.52 -17.48
C LEU A 148 -1.78 -13.78 -16.79
N ALA A 149 -1.52 -12.55 -16.35
CA ALA A 149 -2.52 -11.68 -15.75
C ALA A 149 -2.25 -10.22 -16.16
N ILE A 150 -3.32 -9.45 -16.42
CA ILE A 150 -3.25 -8.02 -16.72
C ILE A 150 -4.51 -7.33 -16.21
N GLY A 151 -4.38 -6.09 -15.73
CA GLY A 151 -5.52 -5.28 -15.28
C GLY A 151 -5.90 -5.46 -13.81
N PHE A 152 -5.07 -6.13 -13.02
CA PHE A 152 -5.27 -6.33 -11.58
C PHE A 152 -4.56 -5.27 -10.75
N LEU A 153 -5.04 -5.07 -9.53
CA LEU A 153 -4.45 -4.13 -8.57
C LEU A 153 -3.84 -4.82 -7.34
N ASP A 154 -4.11 -6.11 -7.16
CA ASP A 154 -3.73 -6.85 -5.97
C ASP A 154 -3.23 -8.25 -6.34
N SER A 155 -2.20 -8.73 -5.63
CA SER A 155 -1.67 -10.08 -5.82
C SER A 155 -2.72 -11.15 -5.49
N GLU A 156 -3.57 -10.92 -4.49
CA GLU A 156 -4.64 -11.86 -4.11
C GLU A 156 -5.70 -11.96 -5.22
N GLU A 157 -6.04 -10.84 -5.86
CA GLU A 157 -6.99 -10.79 -6.97
C GLU A 157 -6.47 -11.59 -8.18
N VAL A 158 -5.16 -11.50 -8.47
CA VAL A 158 -4.51 -12.29 -9.53
C VAL A 158 -4.62 -13.79 -9.25
N ILE A 159 -4.34 -14.21 -8.01
CA ILE A 159 -4.36 -15.62 -7.63
C ILE A 159 -5.78 -16.19 -7.70
N ASN A 160 -6.76 -15.46 -7.17
CA ASN A 160 -8.17 -15.83 -7.27
C ASN A 160 -8.61 -15.94 -8.73
N ALA A 161 -8.23 -14.99 -9.58
CA ALA A 161 -8.54 -15.04 -11.00
C ALA A 161 -7.93 -16.25 -11.72
N TRP A 162 -6.69 -16.65 -11.37
CA TRP A 162 -6.10 -17.88 -11.91
C TRP A 162 -6.75 -19.15 -11.38
N TYR A 163 -7.14 -19.17 -10.11
CA TYR A 163 -7.82 -20.30 -9.50
C TYR A 163 -9.21 -20.55 -10.12
N ASP A 164 -9.96 -19.47 -10.35
CA ASP A 164 -11.29 -19.51 -10.95
C ASP A 164 -11.26 -19.66 -12.49
N SER A 165 -10.09 -19.51 -13.10
CA SER A 165 -9.94 -19.63 -14.56
C SER A 165 -10.08 -21.11 -14.97
N PRO A 166 -10.95 -21.44 -15.94
CA PRO A 166 -10.94 -22.76 -16.56
C PRO A 166 -9.58 -23.00 -17.23
N SER A 167 -9.10 -24.24 -17.15
CA SER A 167 -7.86 -24.72 -17.77
C SER A 167 -8.03 -25.08 -19.24
#